data_AF-A0A484AT64-F1
#
_entry.id   AF-A0A484AT64-F1
#
_cell.length_a   1.000
_cell.length_b   1.000
_cell.length_c   1.000
_cell.angle_alpha   90.00
_cell.angle_beta   90.00
_cell.angle_gamma   90.00
#
_symmetry.space_group_name_H-M   'P 1'
#
loop_
_entity.id
_entity.type
_entity.pdbx_description
1 polymer ?
#
loop_
_entity_poly.entity_id
_entity_poly.type
_entity_poly.pdbx_seq_one_letter_code
_entity_poly.pdbx_strand_id
1 'polypeptide(L)'
;MNTKLLIAGSLAAKDFGMDGLNGFGVGPGVLGPNGKKKKKKRRHSRTIFTSYQLEKLEEAFKEAHYPDVYAREMLSLKTELPEDRIQ
;
A
#
# COMPACT_ATOMS: atom_id res chain seq x y z
N MET A 1 9.44 41.24 -33.03
CA MET A 1 10.62 40.34 -33.04
C MET A 1 11.60 40.91 -32.04
N ASN A 2 11.52 40.47 -30.79
CA ASN A 2 12.15 41.19 -29.69
C ASN A 2 13.66 40.93 -29.65
N THR A 3 14.39 42.02 -29.74
CA THR A 3 15.83 42.14 -29.72
C THR A 3 16.37 41.97 -28.30
N LYS A 4 17.56 41.35 -28.22
CA LYS A 4 18.35 41.08 -27.02
C LYS A 4 18.51 42.33 -26.12
N LEU A 5 18.40 42.12 -24.81
CA LEU A 5 19.17 42.89 -23.82
C LEU A 5 20.06 41.90 -23.05
N LEU A 6 21.37 42.08 -23.21
CA LEU A 6 22.45 41.41 -22.48
C LEU A 6 22.52 41.97 -21.06
N ILE A 7 23.00 41.17 -20.08
CA ILE A 7 24.01 41.54 -19.07
C ILE A 7 24.34 40.31 -18.19
N ALA A 8 25.60 40.26 -17.76
CA ALA A 8 26.42 39.16 -17.28
C ALA A 8 26.15 38.64 -15.85
N GLY A 9 26.79 37.50 -15.52
CA GLY A 9 27.02 37.03 -14.14
C GLY A 9 26.89 35.50 -14.01
N SER A 10 27.96 34.73 -14.23
CA SER A 10 28.90 34.22 -13.21
C SER A 10 28.37 33.10 -12.30
N LEU A 11 28.98 31.92 -12.46
CA LEU A 11 29.31 30.86 -11.49
C LEU A 11 28.29 30.47 -10.40
N ALA A 12 27.84 29.20 -10.43
CA ALA A 12 28.00 28.26 -9.32
C ALA A 12 27.34 26.91 -9.66
N ALA A 13 28.14 25.84 -9.67
CA ALA A 13 27.63 24.50 -9.48
C ALA A 13 26.88 24.43 -8.15
N LYS A 14 25.67 23.87 -8.13
CA LYS A 14 24.91 23.59 -6.91
C LYS A 14 24.67 22.09 -6.85
N ASP A 15 25.61 21.43 -6.18
CA ASP A 15 25.41 20.48 -5.09
C ASP A 15 24.39 19.35 -5.31
N PHE A 16 24.93 18.18 -5.65
CA PHE A 16 24.30 16.87 -5.47
C PHE A 16 24.20 16.60 -3.95
N GLY A 17 23.13 17.05 -3.32
CA GLY A 17 22.91 16.91 -1.87
C GLY A 17 22.74 15.45 -1.45
N MET A 18 23.80 14.88 -0.85
CA MET A 18 23.74 13.70 0.01
C MET A 18 23.55 14.19 1.46
N ASP A 19 22.32 14.45 1.89
CA ASP A 19 22.02 14.82 3.27
C ASP A 19 20.86 13.99 3.81
N GLY A 20 21.19 12.82 4.36
CA GLY A 20 20.30 11.96 5.13
C GLY A 20 21.00 11.21 6.26
N LEU A 21 22.21 11.61 6.64
CA LEU A 21 22.96 11.07 7.77
C LEU A 21 22.51 11.74 9.07
N ASN A 22 21.38 11.28 9.62
CA ASN A 22 21.00 11.60 10.98
C ASN A 22 21.47 10.50 11.94
N GLY A 23 22.47 10.82 12.78
CA GLY A 23 22.46 10.36 14.16
C GLY A 23 23.65 9.56 14.72
N PHE A 24 24.89 10.07 14.62
CA PHE A 24 25.90 9.79 15.65
C PHE A 24 25.90 10.93 16.67
N GLY A 25 24.93 10.92 17.58
CA GLY A 25 24.85 11.83 18.72
C GLY A 25 25.23 11.11 20.00
N VAL A 26 26.50 11.21 20.40
CA VAL A 26 26.95 10.87 21.75
C VAL A 26 26.59 12.03 22.69
N GLY A 27 25.60 11.81 23.55
CA GLY A 27 25.21 12.72 24.63
C GLY A 27 24.32 11.98 25.64
N PRO A 28 24.63 12.00 26.95
CA PRO A 28 23.87 11.26 27.95
C PRO A 28 22.68 12.11 28.42
N GLY A 29 21.45 11.63 28.25
CA GLY A 29 20.31 12.28 28.89
C GLY A 29 18.96 12.05 28.23
N VAL A 30 18.10 11.36 28.99
CA VAL A 30 16.63 11.43 28.98
C VAL A 30 15.90 10.55 27.95
N LEU A 31 15.38 9.46 28.52
CA LEU A 31 14.33 8.59 28.00
C LEU A 31 13.05 9.40 27.70
N GLY A 32 12.65 9.45 26.44
CA GLY A 32 11.31 9.89 26.03
C GLY A 32 10.58 8.77 25.30
N PRO A 33 9.53 8.14 25.88
CA PRO A 33 8.83 7.05 25.23
C PRO A 33 7.69 7.63 24.38
N ASN A 34 7.96 8.03 23.14
CA ASN A 34 6.86 8.20 22.19
C ASN A 34 7.27 8.15 20.72
N GLY A 35 7.97 7.07 20.35
CA GLY A 35 8.03 6.64 18.96
C GLY A 35 6.69 6.05 18.52
N LYS A 36 5.73 6.90 18.14
CA LYS A 36 4.53 6.47 17.39
C LYS A 36 4.96 5.97 16.01
N LYS A 37 5.52 4.75 15.97
CA LYS A 37 5.80 4.02 14.72
C LYS A 37 4.45 3.83 14.03
N LYS A 38 4.19 4.62 12.99
CA LYS A 38 3.05 4.43 12.09
C LYS A 38 3.08 2.96 11.66
N LYS A 39 2.16 2.13 12.18
CA LYS A 39 2.05 0.71 11.83
C LYS A 39 1.86 0.65 10.32
N LYS A 40 2.91 0.32 9.58
CA LYS A 40 2.86 0.11 8.13
C LYS A 40 1.76 -0.93 7.90
N LYS A 41 0.64 -0.51 7.31
CA LYS A 41 -0.56 -1.34 7.10
C LYS A 41 -0.07 -2.63 6.44
N ARG A 42 -0.06 -3.74 7.20
CA ARG A 42 0.37 -5.04 6.68
C ARG A 42 -0.55 -5.33 5.50
N ARG A 43 0.02 -5.52 4.31
CA ARG A 43 -0.75 -5.93 3.14
C ARG A 43 -1.44 -7.23 3.52
N HIS A 44 -2.76 -7.27 3.40
CA HIS A 44 -3.53 -8.47 3.75
C HIS A 44 -2.99 -9.62 2.89
N SER A 45 -2.68 -10.77 3.51
CA SER A 45 -2.07 -11.91 2.80
C SER A 45 -2.95 -12.33 1.62
N ARG A 46 -2.34 -12.76 0.52
CA ARG A 46 -3.11 -13.33 -0.60
C ARG A 46 -3.78 -14.61 -0.13
N THR A 47 -5.07 -14.74 -0.42
CA THR A 47 -5.79 -16.01 -0.24
C THR A 47 -5.35 -16.96 -1.36
N ILE A 48 -5.04 -18.20 -1.00
CA ILE A 48 -4.83 -19.28 -1.96
C ILE A 48 -6.08 -20.14 -1.90
N PHE A 49 -6.83 -20.17 -3.00
CA PHE A 49 -8.06 -20.96 -3.08
C PHE A 49 -7.73 -22.43 -3.33
N THR A 50 -8.48 -23.33 -2.68
CA THR A 50 -8.43 -24.75 -2.99
C THR A 50 -9.25 -25.05 -4.26
N SER A 51 -9.02 -26.21 -4.89
CA SER A 51 -9.79 -26.61 -6.08
C SER A 51 -11.30 -26.63 -5.82
N TYR A 52 -11.72 -27.10 -4.64
CA TYR A 52 -13.12 -27.13 -4.23
C TYR A 52 -13.74 -25.73 -4.12
N GLN A 53 -12.99 -24.78 -3.56
CA GLN A 53 -13.45 -23.40 -3.43
C GLN A 53 -13.64 -22.75 -4.79
N LEU A 54 -12.73 -22.99 -5.74
CA LEU A 54 -12.85 -22.47 -7.11
C LEU A 54 -14.09 -23.02 -7.80
N GLU A 55 -14.35 -24.32 -7.69
CA GLU A 55 -15.55 -24.95 -8.28
C GLU A 55 -16.84 -24.28 -7.76
N LYS A 56 -16.94 -24.06 -6.44
CA LYS A 56 -18.10 -23.41 -5.83
C LYS A 56 -18.26 -21.95 -6.24
N LEU A 57 -17.16 -21.21 -6.37
CA LEU A 57 -17.17 -19.82 -6.83
C LEU A 57 -17.56 -19.73 -8.31
N GLU A 58 -17.06 -20.63 -9.16
CA GLU A 58 -17.40 -20.69 -10.57
C GLU A 58 -18.87 -21.10 -10.79
N GLU A 59 -19.39 -22.05 -10.02
CA GLU A 59 -20.80 -22.46 -10.04
C GLU A 59 -21.71 -21.27 -9.72
N ALA A 60 -21.39 -20.53 -8.65
CA ALA A 60 -22.16 -19.35 -8.28
C ALA A 60 -22.06 -18.21 -9.29
N PHE A 61 -20.89 -18.00 -9.89
CA PHE A 61 -20.70 -16.97 -10.90
C PHE A 61 -21.54 -17.24 -12.16
N LYS A 62 -21.72 -18.51 -12.54
CA LYS A 62 -22.60 -18.92 -13.64
C LYS A 62 -24.07 -18.61 -13.34
N GLU A 63 -24.49 -18.74 -12.09
CA GLU A 63 -25.85 -18.42 -11.65
C GLU A 63 -26.08 -16.90 -11.61
N ALA A 64 -25.19 -16.15 -10.96
CA ALA A 64 -25.24 -14.70 -10.88
C ALA A 64 -23.83 -14.10 -10.85
N HIS A 65 -23.53 -13.20 -11.79
CA HIS A 65 -22.24 -12.50 -11.84
C HIS A 65 -22.08 -11.47 -10.72
N TYR A 66 -23.20 -10.99 -10.17
CA TYR A 66 -23.25 -10.05 -9.05
C TYR A 66 -24.18 -10.59 -7.97
N PRO A 67 -23.71 -11.57 -7.18
CA PRO A 67 -24.50 -12.13 -6.09
C PRO A 67 -24.82 -11.06 -5.04
N ASP A 68 -26.02 -11.12 -4.48
CA ASP A 68 -26.43 -10.26 -3.38
C ASP A 68 -25.66 -10.60 -2.09
N VAL A 69 -25.85 -9.79 -1.05
CA VAL A 69 -25.18 -9.99 0.25
C VAL A 69 -25.45 -11.39 0.79
N TYR A 70 -26.69 -11.85 0.69
CA TYR A 70 -27.11 -13.16 1.20
C TYR A 70 -26.43 -14.32 0.44
N ALA A 71 -26.38 -14.25 -0.89
CA ALA A 71 -25.72 -15.25 -1.72
C ALA A 71 -24.21 -15.31 -1.41
N ARG A 72 -23.56 -14.17 -1.17
CA ARG A 72 -22.14 -14.14 -0.74
C ARG A 72 -21.94 -14.74 0.64
N GLU A 73 -22.83 -14.46 1.61
CA GLU A 73 -22.78 -15.09 2.94
C GLU A 73 -22.92 -16.62 2.83
N MET A 74 -23.85 -17.11 2.01
CA MET A 74 -24.02 -18.54 1.79
C MET A 74 -22.80 -19.19 1.14
N LEU A 75 -22.11 -18.49 0.24
CA LEU A 75 -20.85 -18.96 -0.36
C LEU A 75 -19.70 -18.94 0.65
N SER A 76 -19.65 -17.92 1.50
CA SER A 76 -18.68 -17.81 2.60
C SER A 76 -18.79 -19.01 3.54
N LEU A 77 -20.02 -19.39 3.92
CA LEU A 77 -20.28 -20.58 4.75
C LEU A 77 -19.88 -21.89 4.07
N LYS A 78 -20.11 -22.02 2.76
CA LYS A 78 -19.76 -23.24 1.99
C LYS A 78 -18.26 -23.39 1.73
N THR A 79 -17.57 -22.28 1.49
CA THR A 79 -16.17 -22.25 1.07
C THR A 79 -15.19 -21.96 2.21
N GLU A 80 -15.70 -21.58 3.39
CA GLU A 80 -14.93 -21.12 4.55
C GLU A 80 -14.04 -19.90 4.23
N LEU A 81 -14.43 -19.12 3.23
CA LEU A 81 -13.76 -17.90 2.81
C LEU A 81 -14.44 -16.68 3.44
N PRO A 82 -13.71 -15.61 3.78
CA PRO A 82 -14.35 -14.36 4.20
C PRO A 82 -15.22 -13.79 3.08
N GLU A 83 -16.39 -13.22 3.40
CA GLU A 83 -17.28 -12.58 2.41
C GLU A 83 -16.54 -11.53 1.57
N ASP A 84 -15.64 -10.76 2.19
CA ASP A 84 -14.77 -9.78 1.51
C ASP A 84 -13.92 -10.36 0.37
N ARG A 85 -13.75 -11.69 0.31
CA ARG A 85 -13.01 -12.41 -0.74
C ARG A 85 -13.89 -12.90 -1.88
N ILE A 86 -15.21 -12.76 -1.76
CA ILE A 86 -16.21 -13.19 -2.73
C ILE A 86 -16.64 -11.95 -3.52
N GLN A 87 -16.12 -11.81 -4.75
CA GLN A 87 -16.32 -10.65 -5.63
C GLN A 87 -16.55 -11.10 -7.07
#